data_AF-A0A0C2MVM4-F1
#
_entry.id   AF-A0A0C2MVM4-F1
#
_cell.length_a   1.000
_cell.length_b   1.000
_cell.length_c   1.000
_cell.angle_alpha   90.00
_cell.angle_beta   90.00
_cell.angle_gamma   90.00
#
_symmetry.space_group_name_H-M   'P 1'
#
loop_
_entity.id
_entity.type
_entity.pdbx_description
1 polymer ?
#
loop_
_entity_poly.entity_id
_entity_poly.type
_entity_poly.pdbx_seq_one_letter_code
_entity_poly.pdbx_strand_id
1 'polypeptide(L)'
;MPRTDFTLSSKIFLRDKIKSQPLNTSYRWLAEITGVPKSIISRVLRQETITSKRTLEGKDPDVEEALGQLFSIVSGKGININGPILKAKSDELAKKRGRNDFKATDSWLSRWKVRHNITFKKAHGEKDSADNESAEQWKSTKILTFLENFCAYDI
;
A
#
# COMPACT_ATOMS: atom_id res chain seq x y z
N MET A 1 -23.70 22.80 -3.43
CA MET A 1 -24.11 21.41 -3.14
C MET A 1 -22.98 20.68 -2.43
N PRO A 2 -23.24 19.91 -1.36
CA PRO A 2 -22.20 19.13 -0.69
C PRO A 2 -21.64 18.08 -1.64
N ARG A 3 -20.32 17.92 -1.66
CA ARG A 3 -19.66 16.90 -2.48
C ARG A 3 -19.82 15.55 -1.76
N THR A 4 -20.74 14.72 -2.22
CA THR A 4 -20.94 13.37 -1.66
C THR A 4 -19.74 12.50 -2.02
N ASP A 5 -18.90 12.16 -1.05
CA ASP A 5 -17.80 11.23 -1.26
C ASP A 5 -18.32 9.80 -1.37
N PHE A 6 -18.35 9.28 -2.60
CA PHE A 6 -18.65 7.87 -2.86
C PHE A 6 -17.42 7.01 -2.57
N THR A 7 -17.44 6.30 -1.44
CA THR A 7 -16.43 5.30 -1.08
C THR A 7 -16.42 4.14 -2.09
N LEU A 8 -15.33 3.35 -2.12
CA LEU A 8 -15.24 2.18 -2.99
C LEU A 8 -16.36 1.18 -2.71
N SER A 9 -16.62 0.92 -1.43
CA SER A 9 -17.70 0.04 -0.96
C SER A 9 -19.08 0.51 -1.45
N SER A 10 -19.39 1.81 -1.31
CA SER A 10 -20.66 2.38 -1.78
C SER A 10 -20.85 2.25 -3.30
N LYS A 11 -19.77 2.31 -4.09
CA LYS A 11 -19.85 2.12 -5.55
C LYS A 11 -20.07 0.67 -5.93
N ILE A 12 -19.43 -0.27 -5.23
CA ILE A 12 -19.60 -1.71 -5.42
C ILE A 12 -21.04 -2.09 -5.12
N PHE A 13 -21.54 -1.72 -3.94
CA PHE A 13 -22.92 -1.91 -3.55
C PHE A 13 -23.92 -1.32 -4.57
N LEU A 14 -23.68 -0.09 -5.03
CA LEU A 14 -24.53 0.56 -6.02
C LEU A 14 -24.57 -0.21 -7.35
N ARG A 15 -23.43 -0.73 -7.83
CA ARG A 15 -23.37 -1.52 -9.06
C ARG A 15 -24.06 -2.86 -8.92
N ASP A 16 -23.87 -3.55 -7.79
CA ASP A 16 -24.52 -4.83 -7.53
C ASP A 16 -26.04 -4.65 -7.46
N LYS A 17 -26.50 -3.56 -6.82
CA LYS A 17 -27.91 -3.18 -6.78
C LYS A 17 -28.49 -2.83 -8.16
N ILE A 18 -27.69 -2.29 -9.09
CA ILE A 18 -28.11 -2.02 -10.48
C ILE A 18 -28.14 -3.33 -11.28
N LYS A 19 -27.16 -4.22 -11.11
CA LYS A 19 -27.10 -5.51 -11.81
C LYS A 19 -28.19 -6.49 -11.39
N SER A 20 -28.72 -6.36 -10.17
CA SER A 20 -29.87 -7.15 -9.72
C SER A 20 -31.20 -6.71 -10.34
N GLN A 21 -31.22 -5.60 -11.09
CA GLN A 21 -32.40 -5.14 -11.83
C GLN A 21 -32.44 -5.76 -13.25
N PRO A 22 -33.62 -5.91 -13.86
CA PRO A 22 -33.74 -6.40 -15.23
C PRO A 22 -33.01 -5.49 -16.23
N LEU A 23 -32.48 -6.08 -17.30
CA LEU A 23 -31.55 -5.45 -18.25
C LEU A 23 -32.09 -4.17 -18.97
N ASN A 24 -33.40 -3.92 -18.94
CA ASN A 24 -34.05 -2.76 -19.57
C ASN A 24 -34.74 -1.83 -18.56
N THR A 25 -34.08 -1.58 -17.43
CA THR A 25 -34.63 -0.72 -16.37
C THR A 25 -34.40 0.76 -16.68
N SER A 26 -35.44 1.58 -16.53
CA SER A 26 -35.36 3.03 -16.75
C SER A 26 -34.39 3.71 -15.77
N TYR A 27 -33.56 4.64 -16.26
CA TYR A 27 -32.70 5.50 -15.42
C TYR A 27 -33.48 6.29 -14.36
N ARG A 28 -34.76 6.58 -14.59
CA ARG A 28 -35.63 7.23 -13.61
C ARG A 28 -35.91 6.31 -12.43
N TRP A 29 -36.28 5.06 -12.71
CA TRP A 29 -36.51 4.03 -11.70
C TRP A 29 -35.24 3.68 -10.92
N LEU A 30 -34.10 3.59 -11.62
CA LEU A 30 -32.81 3.38 -10.98
C LEU A 30 -32.46 4.51 -10.00
N ALA A 31 -32.76 5.77 -10.33
CA ALA A 31 -32.54 6.90 -9.43
C ALA A 31 -33.42 6.83 -8.17
N GLU A 32 -34.65 6.33 -8.31
CA GLU A 32 -35.60 6.15 -7.21
C GLU A 32 -35.18 5.02 -6.26
N ILE A 33 -34.79 3.86 -6.80
CA ILE A 33 -34.33 2.71 -6.01
C ILE A 33 -33.00 2.99 -5.31
N THR A 34 -32.08 3.68 -5.99
CA THR A 34 -30.73 3.91 -5.47
C THR A 34 -30.63 5.18 -4.63
N GLY A 35 -31.58 6.12 -4.76
CA GLY A 35 -31.51 7.44 -4.13
C GLY A 35 -30.38 8.30 -4.69
N VAL A 36 -29.82 7.92 -5.84
CA VAL A 36 -28.61 8.52 -6.42
C VAL A 36 -28.96 9.22 -7.75
N PRO A 37 -28.38 10.41 -8.05
CA PRO A 37 -28.64 11.10 -9.30
C PRO A 37 -28.27 10.27 -10.53
N LYS A 38 -29.04 10.45 -11.62
CA LYS A 38 -28.84 9.76 -12.91
C LYS A 38 -27.41 9.87 -13.45
N SER A 39 -26.73 10.98 -13.19
CA SER A 39 -25.33 11.23 -13.60
C SER A 39 -24.36 10.23 -12.97
N ILE A 40 -24.57 9.84 -11.71
CA ILE A 40 -23.73 8.86 -11.01
C ILE A 40 -24.04 7.45 -11.48
N ILE A 41 -25.32 7.10 -11.65
CA ILE A 41 -25.76 5.81 -12.21
C ILE A 41 -25.13 5.60 -13.59
N SER A 42 -25.21 6.62 -14.45
CA SER A 42 -24.59 6.62 -15.78
C SER A 42 -23.08 6.44 -15.70
N ARG A 43 -22.41 7.12 -14.75
CA ARG A 43 -20.96 7.01 -14.58
C ARG A 43 -20.53 5.62 -14.11
N VAL A 44 -21.29 5.01 -13.20
CA VAL A 44 -21.02 3.65 -12.68
C VAL A 44 -21.25 2.60 -13.76
N LEU A 45 -22.29 2.74 -14.59
CA LEU A 45 -22.56 1.84 -15.71
C LEU A 45 -21.51 1.93 -16.82
N ARG A 46 -20.94 3.11 -17.06
CA ARG A 46 -19.85 3.32 -18.03
C ARG A 46 -18.51 2.74 -17.57
N GLN A 47 -18.34 2.45 -16.28
CA GLN A 47 -17.11 1.86 -15.75
C GLN A 47 -17.24 0.33 -15.73
N GLU A 48 -16.46 -0.35 -16.56
CA GLU A 48 -16.40 -1.83 -16.60
C GLU A 48 -15.85 -2.42 -15.29
N THR A 49 -14.92 -1.71 -14.65
CA THR A 49 -14.32 -2.07 -13.36
C THR A 49 -14.47 -0.92 -12.36
N ILE A 50 -14.92 -1.23 -11.13
CA ILE A 50 -14.95 -0.24 -10.05
C ILE A 50 -13.57 -0.22 -9.41
N THR A 51 -12.65 0.53 -10.00
CA THR A 51 -11.35 0.76 -9.40
C THR A 51 -11.40 1.99 -8.50
N SER A 52 -10.75 1.91 -7.34
CA SER A 52 -10.45 3.11 -6.55
C SER A 52 -9.66 4.11 -7.40
N LYS A 53 -9.81 5.40 -7.09
CA LYS A 53 -9.14 6.53 -7.77
C LYS A 53 -7.68 6.17 -8.10
N ARG A 54 -7.34 6.12 -9.40
CA ARG A 54 -6.00 5.84 -9.98
C ARG A 54 -5.24 4.71 -9.27
N THR A 55 -5.10 3.57 -9.93
CA THR A 55 -4.00 2.65 -9.63
C THR A 55 -2.70 3.45 -9.70
N LEU A 56 -2.19 3.80 -8.52
CA LEU A 56 -0.87 4.36 -8.37
C LEU A 56 0.07 3.19 -8.58
N GLU A 57 0.37 2.85 -9.83
CA GLU A 57 1.50 1.97 -10.11
C GLU A 57 2.78 2.66 -9.59
N GLY A 58 3.65 1.88 -8.97
CA GLY A 58 4.97 2.35 -8.55
C GLY A 58 5.78 2.84 -9.72
N LYS A 59 6.75 3.72 -9.47
CA LYS A 59 7.77 4.03 -10.49
C LYS A 59 8.52 2.76 -10.91
N ASP A 60 8.66 1.80 -10.00
CA ASP A 60 9.43 0.57 -10.19
C ASP A 60 8.75 -0.61 -9.47
N PRO A 61 7.78 -1.29 -10.10
CA PRO A 61 7.04 -2.40 -9.47
C PRO A 61 7.97 -3.55 -9.05
N ASP A 62 9.00 -3.84 -9.83
CA ASP A 62 9.97 -4.93 -9.54
C ASP A 62 10.72 -4.71 -8.22
N VAL A 63 11.08 -3.45 -7.92
CA VAL A 63 11.78 -3.09 -6.68
C VAL A 63 10.82 -3.12 -5.49
N GLU A 64 9.57 -2.68 -5.70
CA GLU A 64 8.52 -2.69 -4.68
C GLU A 64 8.15 -4.12 -4.27
N GLU A 65 8.04 -5.05 -5.22
CA GLU A 65 7.76 -6.46 -4.97
C GLU A 65 8.89 -7.14 -4.19
N ALA A 66 10.14 -6.98 -4.64
CA ALA A 66 11.30 -7.54 -3.96
C ALA A 66 11.44 -7.00 -2.53
N LEU A 67 11.16 -5.71 -2.32
CA LEU A 67 11.17 -5.10 -0.98
C LEU A 67 10.03 -5.65 -0.11
N GLY A 68 8.85 -5.89 -0.69
CA GLY A 68 7.70 -6.49 0.00
C GLY A 68 7.98 -7.91 0.49
N GLN A 69 8.64 -8.73 -0.33
CA GLN A 69 9.06 -10.08 0.03
C GLN A 69 10.10 -10.05 1.16
N LEU A 70 11.13 -9.22 1.04
CA LEU A 70 12.13 -9.03 2.10
C LEU A 70 11.46 -8.62 3.42
N PHE A 71 10.56 -7.64 3.36
CA PHE A 71 9.83 -7.18 4.54
C PHE A 71 9.00 -8.31 5.17
N SER A 72 8.31 -9.10 4.36
CA SER A 72 7.49 -10.23 4.83
C SER A 72 8.33 -11.26 5.56
N ILE A 73 9.51 -11.60 5.04
CA ILE A 73 10.36 -12.61 5.68
C ILE A 73 10.99 -12.07 6.97
N VAL A 74 11.46 -10.83 6.96
CA VAL A 74 12.06 -10.21 8.16
C VAL A 74 11.00 -9.99 9.24
N SER A 75 9.78 -9.59 8.87
CA SER A 75 8.65 -9.50 9.80
C SER A 75 8.24 -10.87 10.34
N GLY A 76 8.31 -11.94 9.53
CA GLY A 76 8.07 -13.31 9.98
C GLY A 76 9.10 -13.80 11.01
N LYS A 77 10.32 -13.24 10.99
CA LYS A 77 11.35 -13.48 12.01
C LYS A 77 11.17 -12.62 13.28
N GLY A 78 10.10 -11.82 13.36
CA GLY A 78 9.81 -10.94 14.50
C GLY A 78 10.68 -9.69 14.57
N ILE A 79 11.37 -9.34 13.48
CA ILE A 79 12.29 -8.20 13.46
C ILE A 79 11.55 -6.95 12.97
N ASN A 80 11.53 -5.92 13.80
CA ASN A 80 11.00 -4.61 13.44
C ASN A 80 12.03 -3.83 12.62
N ILE A 81 11.79 -3.68 11.31
CA ILE A 81 12.66 -2.88 10.43
C ILE A 81 12.24 -1.41 10.47
N ASN A 82 13.18 -0.48 10.61
CA ASN A 82 12.88 0.95 10.58
C ASN A 82 12.77 1.51 9.13
N GLY A 83 12.26 2.73 8.99
CA GLY A 83 12.15 3.43 7.71
C GLY A 83 13.50 3.65 6.98
N PRO A 84 14.53 4.24 7.62
CA PRO A 84 15.88 4.35 7.05
C PRO A 84 16.48 3.04 6.51
N ILE A 85 16.34 1.93 7.22
CA ILE A 85 16.85 0.60 6.80
C ILE A 85 16.11 0.13 5.55
N LEU A 86 14.78 0.31 5.52
CA LEU A 86 13.98 0.03 4.32
C LEU A 86 14.44 0.87 3.11
N LYS A 87 14.81 2.14 3.29
CA LYS A 87 15.35 2.98 2.20
C LYS A 87 16.67 2.42 1.66
N ALA A 88 17.62 2.15 2.56
CA ALA A 88 18.91 1.59 2.17
C ALA A 88 18.74 0.27 1.41
N LYS A 89 17.87 -0.62 1.90
CA LYS A 89 17.56 -1.89 1.22
C LYS A 89 16.86 -1.71 -0.11
N SER A 90 15.96 -0.74 -0.25
CA SER A 90 15.35 -0.46 -1.55
C SER A 90 16.35 0.07 -2.57
N ASP A 91 17.31 0.92 -2.17
CA ASP A 91 18.37 1.39 -3.06
C ASP A 91 19.34 0.25 -3.45
N GLU A 92 19.67 -0.65 -2.51
CA GLU A 92 20.45 -1.88 -2.80
C GLU A 92 19.73 -2.81 -3.79
N LEU A 93 18.43 -3.04 -3.59
CA LEU A 93 17.61 -3.87 -4.47
C LEU A 93 17.51 -3.25 -5.87
N ALA A 94 17.36 -1.93 -5.97
CA ALA A 94 17.32 -1.24 -7.25
C ALA A 94 18.64 -1.37 -8.02
N LYS A 95 19.79 -1.18 -7.35
CA LYS A 95 21.11 -1.39 -7.96
C LYS A 95 21.28 -2.81 -8.48
N LYS A 96 20.89 -3.82 -7.68
CA LYS A 96 20.96 -5.24 -8.09
C LYS A 96 20.06 -5.55 -9.28
N ARG A 97 18.92 -4.87 -9.42
CA ARG A 97 18.01 -4.99 -10.56
C ARG A 97 18.39 -4.10 -11.75
N GLY A 98 19.53 -3.41 -11.70
CA GLY A 98 20.01 -2.53 -12.77
C GLY A 98 19.27 -1.19 -12.87
N ARG A 99 18.47 -0.82 -11.87
CA ARG A 99 17.71 0.44 -11.79
C ARG A 99 18.54 1.50 -11.06
N ASN A 100 19.56 2.04 -11.72
CA ASN A 100 20.46 3.03 -11.11
C ASN A 100 19.83 4.42 -10.92
N ASP A 101 18.75 4.72 -11.65
CA ASP A 101 18.01 5.99 -11.54
C ASP A 101 17.00 5.99 -10.39
N PHE A 102 16.77 4.83 -9.77
CA PHE A 102 15.86 4.71 -8.65
C PHE A 102 16.44 5.39 -7.41
N LYS A 103 15.58 6.12 -6.71
CA LYS A 103 15.90 6.72 -5.41
C LYS A 103 14.77 6.51 -4.44
N ALA A 104 15.08 5.86 -3.32
CA ALA A 104 14.17 5.66 -2.21
C ALA A 104 13.88 6.96 -1.45
N THR A 105 13.11 7.85 -2.07
CA THR A 105 12.65 9.09 -1.44
C THR A 105 11.70 8.79 -0.28
N ASP A 106 11.60 9.73 0.67
CA ASP A 106 10.67 9.60 1.79
C ASP A 106 9.21 9.48 1.34
N SER A 107 8.84 10.21 0.28
CA SER A 107 7.54 10.14 -0.36
C SER A 107 7.29 8.78 -1.02
N TRP A 108 8.30 8.22 -1.72
CA TRP A 108 8.17 6.89 -2.32
C TRP A 108 7.96 5.82 -1.24
N LEU A 109 8.78 5.82 -0.18
CA LEU A 109 8.65 4.86 0.91
C LEU A 109 7.28 5.00 1.61
N SER A 110 6.81 6.23 1.84
CA SER A 110 5.48 6.46 2.43
C SER A 110 4.35 5.89 1.58
N ARG A 111 4.46 6.01 0.25
CA ARG A 111 3.48 5.44 -0.70
C ARG A 111 3.55 3.92 -0.73
N TRP A 112 4.76 3.34 -0.75
CA TRP A 112 4.98 1.90 -0.67
C TRP A 112 4.35 1.32 0.60
N LYS A 113 4.57 1.92 1.77
CA LYS A 113 3.94 1.49 3.03
C LYS A 113 2.41 1.46 2.94
N VAL A 114 1.80 2.49 2.38
CA VAL A 114 0.34 2.56 2.19
C VAL A 114 -0.15 1.45 1.26
N ARG A 115 0.58 1.14 0.18
CA ARG A 115 0.22 0.05 -0.74
C ARG A 115 0.27 -1.32 -0.08
N HIS A 116 1.26 -1.55 0.78
CA HIS A 116 1.44 -2.82 1.49
C HIS A 116 0.72 -2.87 2.85
N ASN A 117 -0.12 -1.88 3.18
CA ASN A 117 -0.80 -1.76 4.48
C ASN A 117 0.14 -1.80 5.70
N ILE A 118 1.37 -1.33 5.53
CA ILE A 118 2.39 -1.31 6.58
C ILE A 118 2.20 -0.05 7.42
N THR A 119 1.89 -0.23 8.70
CA THR A 119 1.72 0.88 9.65
C THR A 119 2.79 0.78 10.72
N PHE A 120 3.70 1.75 10.78
CA PHE A 120 4.62 1.85 11.91
C PHE A 120 3.84 2.41 13.10
N LYS A 121 3.60 1.57 14.11
CA LYS A 121 3.10 2.04 15.40
C LYS A 121 4.18 2.94 15.99
N LYS A 122 3.83 4.20 16.22
CA LYS A 122 4.69 5.13 16.94
C LYS A 122 4.66 4.69 18.40
N ALA A 123 5.78 4.18 18.92
CA ALA A 123 5.89 3.88 20.34
C ALA A 123 5.70 5.18 21.13
N HIS A 124 4.58 5.30 21.83
CA HIS A 124 4.27 6.40 22.73
C HIS A 124 4.31 5.83 24.16
N GLY A 125 5.37 6.17 24.90
CA GLY A 125 5.61 5.71 26.28
C GLY A 125 6.90 4.89 26.40
N GLU A 126 7.68 5.13 27.45
CA GLU A 126 9.01 4.53 27.76
C GLU A 126 10.25 5.11 27.05
N LYS A 127 10.27 6.40 26.71
CA LYS A 127 11.51 7.04 26.24
C LYS A 127 12.54 7.27 27.36
N ASP A 128 12.17 7.04 28.62
CA ASP A 128 12.95 7.48 29.78
C ASP A 128 13.82 6.39 30.43
N SER A 129 13.71 5.13 30.00
CA SER A 129 14.52 4.01 30.55
C SER A 129 15.20 3.14 29.48
N ALA A 130 15.21 3.56 28.22
CA ALA A 130 15.77 2.77 27.14
C ALA A 130 17.29 3.01 27.03
N ASP A 131 18.07 1.95 27.26
CA ASP A 131 19.51 1.96 27.00
C ASP A 131 19.76 2.07 25.49
N ASN A 132 20.06 3.29 25.07
CA ASN A 132 20.22 3.64 23.67
C ASN A 132 21.49 3.00 23.09
N GLU A 133 22.51 2.71 23.90
CA GLU A 133 23.75 2.06 23.46
C GLU A 133 23.49 0.60 23.12
N SER A 134 22.85 -0.15 24.02
CA SER A 134 22.40 -1.53 23.75
C SER A 134 21.46 -1.62 22.54
N ALA A 135 20.59 -0.61 22.36
CA ALA A 135 19.70 -0.54 21.19
C ALA A 135 20.48 -0.30 19.87
N GLU A 136 21.45 0.62 19.84
CA GLU A 136 22.28 0.85 18.66
C GLU A 136 23.20 -0.34 18.35
N GLN A 137 23.69 -1.04 19.37
CA GLN A 137 24.52 -2.23 19.21
C GLN A 137 23.70 -3.41 18.68
N TRP A 138 22.45 -3.58 19.14
CA TRP A 138 21.51 -4.55 18.58
C TRP A 138 21.15 -4.22 17.13
N LYS A 139 20.87 -2.94 16.81
CA LYS A 139 20.62 -2.49 15.44
C LYS A 139 21.80 -2.76 14.51
N SER A 140 23.01 -2.46 14.96
CA SER A 140 24.21 -2.60 14.13
C SER A 140 24.64 -4.06 13.98
N THR A 141 24.49 -4.89 15.02
CA THR A 141 25.04 -6.25 14.98
C THR A 141 24.01 -7.28 14.54
N LYS A 142 22.82 -7.29 15.16
CA LYS A 142 21.81 -8.31 14.88
C LYS A 142 21.08 -8.02 13.58
N ILE A 143 20.67 -6.78 13.33
CA ILE A 143 19.94 -6.47 12.10
C ILE A 143 20.85 -6.62 10.87
N LEU A 144 22.10 -6.14 10.91
CA LEU A 144 23.02 -6.30 9.76
C LEU A 144 23.32 -7.77 9.47
N THR A 145 23.63 -8.60 10.47
CA THR A 145 23.88 -10.04 10.26
C THR A 145 22.69 -10.77 9.65
N PHE A 146 21.46 -10.46 10.08
CA PHE A 146 20.26 -11.04 9.46
C PHE A 146 20.03 -10.57 8.03
N LEU A 147 20.40 -9.32 7.71
CA LEU A 147 20.27 -8.74 6.37
C LEU A 147 21.38 -9.16 5.41
N GLU A 148 22.58 -9.49 5.91
CA GLU A 148 23.70 -10.02 5.12
C GLU A 148 23.50 -11.48 4.74
N ASN A 149 22.94 -12.29 5.65
CA ASN A 149 22.57 -13.68 5.36
C ASN A 149 21.40 -13.79 4.37
N PHE A 150 20.71 -12.69 4.08
CA PHE A 150 19.73 -12.58 3.00
C PHE A 150 20.44 -12.36 1.66
N CYS A 151 21.13 -13.39 1.18
CA CYS A 151 21.65 -13.41 -0.19
C CYS A 151 20.50 -13.69 -1.16
N ALA A 152 20.48 -13.00 -2.30
CA ALA A 152 19.35 -12.86 -3.21
C ALA A 152 18.99 -14.12 -4.04
N TYR A 153 19.35 -15.32 -3.56
CA TYR A 153 18.95 -16.61 -4.15
C TYR A 153 17.70 -17.22 -3.50
N ASP A 154 17.17 -16.61 -2.43
CA ASP A 154 15.94 -17.03 -1.74
C ASP A 154 14.65 -16.37 -2.29
N ILE A 155 14.71 -15.71 -3.46
CA ILE A 155 13.57 -15.14 -4.20
C ILE A 155 13.64 -15.52 -5.67
#